data_AF-A0A817UJ60-F1
#
_entry.id   AF-A0A817UJ60-F1
#
_cell.length_a   1.000
_cell.length_b   1.000
_cell.length_c   1.000
_cell.angle_alpha   90.00
_cell.angle_beta   90.00
_cell.angle_gamma   90.00
#
_symmetry.space_group_name_H-M   'P 1'
#
loop_
_entity.id
_entity.type
_entity.pdbx_description
1 polymer ?
#
loop_
_entity_poly.entity_id
_entity_poly.type
_entity_poly.pdbx_seq_one_letter_code
_entity_poly.pdbx_strand_id
1 'polypeptide(L)'
;MQDCILVFLLLCITFTEGFLFSCKPKCQIKVYGSSKYILGDKLLLHENFHDRVKPLENVAKDCKVRLYIKGSYYQLQDPAQQVLVSEADIVIGHGFQFELRDEDNTPLCNKLCLSKNPGDIPEVACFLQGAINHGLTWSRFNTDVLSDDTYASNTVGYQALKIDIQTRCQNEKLKRELLRAFRKIYEEDEEDKMK
;
A
#
# COMPACT_ATOMS: atom_id res chain seq x y z
N MET A 1 22.03 -27.51 -33.14
CA MET A 1 20.82 -28.25 -33.57
C MET A 1 20.70 -29.41 -32.60
N GLN A 2 19.56 -29.47 -31.90
CA GLN A 2 19.04 -30.56 -31.04
C GLN A 2 20.04 -31.34 -30.19
N ASP A 3 19.96 -31.21 -28.87
CA ASP A 3 19.94 -32.32 -27.91
C ASP A 3 19.87 -31.80 -26.46
N CYS A 4 18.66 -31.49 -26.01
CA CYS A 4 18.32 -31.32 -24.58
C CYS A 4 16.92 -31.91 -24.35
N ILE A 5 16.74 -33.18 -24.69
CA ILE A 5 15.57 -33.96 -24.28
C ILE A 5 16.11 -35.32 -23.84
N LEU A 6 15.54 -35.83 -22.74
CA LEU A 6 15.54 -37.24 -22.33
C LEU A 6 16.51 -37.73 -21.24
N VAL A 7 16.67 -37.01 -20.11
CA VAL A 7 17.00 -37.66 -18.81
C VAL A 7 16.32 -36.92 -17.64
N PHE A 8 14.99 -36.95 -17.55
CA PHE A 8 14.29 -36.57 -16.30
C PHE A 8 12.97 -37.33 -16.15
N LEU A 9 13.00 -38.61 -16.51
CA LEU A 9 11.85 -39.51 -16.49
C LEU A 9 12.17 -40.76 -15.67
N LEU A 10 12.68 -40.59 -14.43
CA LEU A 10 12.86 -41.70 -13.48
C LEU A 10 13.21 -41.28 -12.03
N LEU A 11 12.56 -40.24 -11.49
CA LEU A 11 12.59 -39.91 -10.05
C LEU A 11 11.22 -39.35 -9.57
N CYS A 12 10.15 -40.06 -9.91
CA CYS A 12 8.76 -39.66 -9.58
C CYS A 12 8.08 -40.54 -8.52
N ILE A 13 8.80 -41.25 -7.63
CA ILE A 13 8.14 -42.07 -6.62
C ILE A 13 8.92 -42.03 -5.30
N THR A 14 8.63 -41.01 -4.47
CA THR A 14 8.37 -41.08 -3.00
C THR A 14 8.46 -39.68 -2.39
N PHE A 15 7.53 -38.79 -2.74
CA PHE A 15 7.18 -37.59 -1.96
C PHE A 15 5.72 -37.26 -2.25
N THR A 16 4.81 -38.14 -1.83
CA THR A 16 3.35 -37.94 -1.95
C THR A 16 2.73 -37.26 -0.73
N GLU A 17 3.52 -36.65 0.14
CA GLU A 17 3.03 -35.66 1.09
C GLU A 17 3.31 -34.24 0.59
N GLY A 18 2.59 -33.87 -0.46
CA GLY A 18 1.76 -32.66 -0.45
C GLY A 18 2.37 -31.34 0.01
N PHE A 19 3.65 -31.04 -0.24
CA PHE A 19 4.11 -29.65 -0.30
C PHE A 19 3.63 -29.01 -1.61
N LEU A 20 2.31 -28.85 -1.70
CA LEU A 20 1.69 -27.83 -2.55
C LEU A 20 2.19 -26.49 -2.00
N PHE A 21 3.34 -26.03 -2.47
CA PHE A 21 3.67 -24.61 -2.51
C PHE A 21 2.64 -23.95 -3.44
N SER A 22 1.41 -23.86 -2.94
CA SER A 22 0.38 -23.02 -3.50
C SER A 22 1.01 -21.63 -3.57
N CYS A 23 1.31 -21.18 -4.79
CA CYS A 23 1.65 -19.81 -5.12
C CYS A 23 0.45 -18.91 -4.79
N LYS A 24 0.02 -18.90 -3.53
CA LYS A 24 -0.96 -17.94 -3.05
C LYS A 24 -0.34 -16.58 -3.29
N PRO A 25 -1.06 -15.68 -3.98
CA PRO A 25 -0.52 -14.38 -4.29
C PRO A 25 -0.16 -13.64 -2.99
N LYS A 26 0.97 -12.95 -3.00
CA LYS A 26 1.43 -12.16 -1.85
C LYS A 26 0.53 -10.93 -1.67
N CYS A 27 0.53 -10.37 -0.46
CA CYS A 27 -0.05 -9.05 -0.19
C CYS A 27 0.60 -8.00 -1.09
N GLN A 28 -0.22 -7.34 -1.89
CA GLN A 28 0.19 -6.31 -2.85
C GLN A 28 0.33 -4.93 -2.20
N ILE A 29 -0.01 -4.79 -0.92
CA ILE A 29 0.26 -3.57 -0.17
C ILE A 29 1.71 -3.58 0.32
N LYS A 30 2.45 -2.53 -0.03
CA LYS A 30 3.84 -2.32 0.37
C LYS A 30 4.01 -0.96 1.02
N VAL A 31 4.96 -0.89 1.93
CA VAL A 31 5.45 0.38 2.46
C VAL A 31 6.13 1.12 1.32
N TYR A 32 5.67 2.34 1.04
CA TYR A 32 6.36 3.27 0.18
C TYR A 32 7.67 3.71 0.85
N GLY A 33 8.75 3.79 0.07
CA GLY A 33 10.10 4.04 0.58
C GLY A 33 10.22 5.33 1.42
N SER A 34 11.28 5.43 2.22
CA SER A 34 11.57 6.65 2.97
C SER A 34 11.93 7.79 2.00
N SER A 35 11.26 8.94 2.15
CA SER A 35 11.56 10.17 1.42
C SER A 35 11.75 11.33 2.39
N LYS A 36 12.56 12.33 2.01
CA LYS A 36 12.68 13.59 2.76
C LYS A 36 11.43 14.47 2.60
N TYR A 37 10.65 14.26 1.54
CA TYR A 37 9.50 15.10 1.19
C TYR A 37 8.17 14.46 1.54
N ILE A 38 8.16 13.16 1.85
CA ILE A 38 6.98 12.44 2.33
C ILE A 38 7.25 12.03 3.78
N LEU A 39 6.54 12.68 4.70
CA LEU A 39 6.72 12.55 6.15
C LEU A 39 5.45 12.00 6.81
N GLY A 40 5.49 11.82 8.14
CA GLY A 40 4.33 11.42 8.93
C GLY A 40 4.20 9.92 9.09
N ASP A 41 2.97 9.41 9.03
CA ASP A 41 2.70 7.99 9.18
C ASP A 41 3.25 7.17 8.01
N LYS A 42 3.43 5.86 8.24
CA LYS A 42 3.88 4.96 7.18
C LYS A 42 2.88 4.98 6.02
N LEU A 43 3.38 5.27 4.84
CA LEU A 43 2.60 5.26 3.61
C LEU A 43 2.54 3.84 3.05
N LEU A 44 1.40 3.17 3.24
CA LEU A 44 1.11 1.82 2.77
C LEU A 44 0.23 1.92 1.52
N LEU A 45 0.75 1.44 0.40
CA LEU A 45 0.11 1.58 -0.92
C LEU A 45 0.13 0.25 -1.66
N HIS A 46 -0.83 0.08 -2.56
CA HIS A 46 -0.83 -1.02 -3.50
C HIS A 46 0.34 -0.88 -4.51
N GLU A 47 1.00 -1.97 -4.86
CA GLU A 47 2.23 -1.99 -5.69
C GLU A 47 2.10 -1.17 -6.98
N ASN A 48 0.99 -1.30 -7.70
CA ASN A 48 0.76 -0.55 -8.95
C ASN A 48 0.52 0.96 -8.74
N PHE A 49 0.27 1.40 -7.50
CA PHE A 49 0.04 2.80 -7.16
C PHE A 49 1.34 3.50 -6.75
N HIS A 50 2.40 2.75 -6.43
CA HIS A 50 3.72 3.31 -6.08
C HIS A 50 4.28 4.20 -7.20
N ASP A 51 4.16 3.76 -8.45
CA ASP A 51 4.66 4.50 -9.60
C ASP A 51 3.95 5.84 -9.80
N ARG A 52 2.72 5.99 -9.31
CA ARG A 52 1.98 7.27 -9.34
C ARG A 52 2.38 8.22 -8.23
N VAL A 53 2.79 7.68 -7.08
CA VAL A 53 3.25 8.47 -5.94
C VAL A 53 4.69 8.92 -6.10
N LYS A 54 5.53 8.14 -6.78
CA LYS A 54 6.95 8.44 -6.97
C LYS A 54 7.26 9.85 -7.53
N PRO A 55 6.56 10.34 -8.55
CA PRO A 55 6.77 11.71 -9.05
C PRO A 55 6.46 12.80 -8.02
N LEU A 56 5.59 12.53 -7.03
CA LEU A 56 5.21 13.53 -6.02
C LEU A 56 6.37 14.00 -5.17
N GLU A 57 7.43 13.20 -5.02
CA GLU A 57 8.62 13.66 -4.31
C GLU A 57 9.31 14.83 -5.01
N ASN A 58 9.40 14.75 -6.34
CA ASN A 58 9.96 15.84 -7.15
C ASN A 58 9.01 17.04 -7.16
N VAL A 59 7.71 16.80 -7.31
CA VAL A 59 6.70 17.87 -7.23
C VAL A 59 6.76 18.59 -5.88
N ALA A 60 6.82 17.85 -4.76
CA ALA A 60 6.92 18.41 -3.43
C ALA A 60 8.18 19.26 -3.27
N LYS A 61 9.32 18.75 -3.76
CA LYS A 61 10.59 19.48 -3.79
C LYS A 61 10.49 20.79 -4.58
N ASP A 62 10.00 20.72 -5.81
CA ASP A 62 9.94 21.86 -6.73
C ASP A 62 8.98 22.94 -6.21
N CYS A 63 7.88 22.51 -5.58
CA CYS A 63 6.90 23.39 -4.96
C CYS A 63 7.26 23.81 -3.52
N LYS A 64 8.42 23.39 -2.99
CA LYS A 64 8.90 23.69 -1.63
C LYS A 64 7.91 23.31 -0.53
N VAL A 65 7.23 22.20 -0.71
CA VAL A 65 6.33 21.62 0.29
C VAL A 65 6.82 20.25 0.76
N ARG A 66 6.25 19.80 1.87
CA ARG A 66 6.34 18.43 2.36
C ARG A 66 4.95 17.85 2.45
N LEU A 67 4.82 16.63 1.96
CA LEU A 67 3.61 15.83 2.02
C LEU A 67 3.61 15.08 3.35
N TYR A 68 2.78 15.50 4.31
CA TYR A 68 2.68 14.84 5.61
C TYR A 68 1.51 13.86 5.62
N ILE A 69 1.81 12.57 5.66
CA ILE A 69 0.84 11.48 5.62
C ILE A 69 0.14 11.36 6.97
N LYS A 70 -1.20 11.36 6.91
CA LYS A 70 -2.10 11.23 8.07
C LYS A 70 -2.78 9.86 8.14
N GLY A 71 -2.86 9.18 7.02
CA GLY A 71 -3.53 7.89 6.90
C GLY A 71 -3.29 7.29 5.52
N SER A 72 -3.14 5.97 5.47
CA SER A 72 -3.02 5.20 4.23
C SER A 72 -3.65 3.82 4.46
N TYR A 73 -3.36 2.82 3.61
CA TYR A 73 -3.98 1.51 3.72
C TYR A 73 -4.00 0.98 5.16
N TYR A 74 -5.16 0.45 5.55
CA TYR A 74 -5.35 -0.25 6.80
C TYR A 74 -6.04 -1.59 6.57
N GLN A 75 -5.75 -2.54 7.46
CA GLN A 75 -6.30 -3.89 7.40
C GLN A 75 -7.63 -3.95 8.14
N LEU A 76 -8.68 -4.41 7.46
CA LEU A 76 -9.97 -4.73 8.05
C LEU A 76 -9.87 -5.99 8.91
N GLN A 77 -10.77 -6.13 9.87
CA GLN A 77 -10.92 -7.37 10.64
C GLN A 77 -11.55 -8.47 9.77
N ASP A 78 -12.60 -8.11 9.03
CA ASP A 78 -13.25 -8.97 8.04
C ASP A 78 -13.11 -8.35 6.63
N PRO A 79 -12.53 -9.03 5.63
CA PRO A 79 -12.44 -8.52 4.26
C PRO A 79 -13.79 -8.12 3.65
N ALA A 80 -14.89 -8.77 4.07
CA ALA A 80 -16.24 -8.48 3.60
C ALA A 80 -16.90 -7.29 4.32
N GLN A 81 -16.28 -6.77 5.39
CA GLN A 81 -16.82 -5.66 6.17
C GLN A 81 -17.15 -4.46 5.28
N GLN A 82 -18.29 -3.82 5.56
CA GLN A 82 -18.65 -2.55 4.93
C GLN A 82 -17.71 -1.44 5.40
N VAL A 83 -17.33 -0.57 4.46
CA VAL A 83 -16.45 0.56 4.72
C VAL A 83 -17.14 1.84 4.25
N LEU A 84 -16.81 2.95 4.89
CA LEU A 84 -17.33 4.25 4.46
C LEU A 84 -16.82 4.55 3.06
N VAL A 85 -17.68 5.13 2.22
CA VAL A 85 -17.33 5.47 0.83
C VAL A 85 -16.16 6.48 0.77
N SER A 86 -16.02 7.32 1.79
CA SER A 86 -14.92 8.27 1.98
C SER A 86 -13.55 7.62 2.21
N GLU A 87 -13.52 6.32 2.48
CA GLU A 87 -12.31 5.55 2.75
C GLU A 87 -12.04 4.49 1.67
N ALA A 88 -12.85 4.45 0.62
CA ALA A 88 -12.80 3.39 -0.38
C ALA A 88 -11.39 3.23 -0.99
N ASP A 89 -10.78 4.34 -1.42
CA ASP A 89 -9.44 4.35 -2.02
C ASP A 89 -8.36 3.95 -1.01
N ILE A 90 -8.53 4.29 0.27
CA ILE A 90 -7.58 3.99 1.34
C ILE A 90 -7.55 2.48 1.60
N VAL A 91 -8.72 1.85 1.74
CA VAL A 91 -8.86 0.42 2.10
C VAL A 91 -8.27 -0.51 1.04
N ILE A 92 -8.13 -0.06 -0.21
CA ILE A 92 -7.49 -0.81 -1.29
C ILE A 92 -6.04 -0.36 -1.56
N GLY A 93 -5.55 0.66 -0.86
CA GLY A 93 -4.19 1.19 -1.02
C GLY A 93 -3.98 2.01 -2.30
N HIS A 94 -5.05 2.54 -2.89
CA HIS A 94 -5.04 3.44 -4.05
C HIS A 94 -5.27 4.91 -3.66
N GLY A 95 -5.21 5.22 -2.35
CA GLY A 95 -5.27 6.58 -1.87
C GLY A 95 -4.70 6.73 -0.47
N PHE A 96 -4.42 7.97 -0.10
CA PHE A 96 -3.90 8.32 1.22
C PHE A 96 -4.37 9.71 1.64
N GLN A 97 -4.51 9.89 2.95
CA GLN A 97 -4.83 11.17 3.58
C GLN A 97 -3.55 11.93 3.87
N PHE A 98 -3.58 13.24 3.65
CA PHE A 98 -2.40 14.08 3.84
C PHE A 98 -2.74 15.51 4.26
N GLU A 99 -1.69 16.21 4.66
CA GLU A 99 -1.63 17.67 4.74
C GLU A 99 -0.32 18.15 4.10
N LEU A 100 -0.33 19.38 3.60
CA LEU A 100 0.87 20.02 3.07
C LEU A 100 1.49 20.90 4.14
N ARG A 101 2.81 20.80 4.25
CA ARG A 101 3.64 21.59 5.16
C ARG A 101 4.74 22.29 4.38
N ASP A 102 5.30 23.35 4.94
CA ASP A 102 6.47 24.02 4.39
C ASP A 102 7.78 23.27 4.70
N GLU A 103 8.91 23.85 4.31
CA GLU A 103 10.25 23.30 4.59
C GLU A 103 10.62 23.32 6.09
N ASP A 104 9.96 24.13 6.90
CA ASP A 104 10.12 24.19 8.35
C ASP A 104 9.12 23.27 9.08
N ASN A 105 8.35 22.49 8.32
CA ASN A 105 7.32 21.57 8.80
C ASN A 105 6.10 22.25 9.45
N THR A 106 5.87 23.52 9.14
CA THR A 106 4.66 24.28 9.49
C THR A 106 3.49 23.90 8.58
N PRO A 107 2.28 23.68 9.09
CA PRO A 107 1.11 23.39 8.25
C PRO A 107 0.79 24.54 7.28
N LEU A 108 0.79 24.25 5.98
CA LEU A 108 0.34 25.17 4.92
C LEU A 108 -1.13 24.91 4.57
N CYS A 109 -1.49 23.66 4.34
CA CYS A 109 -2.84 23.30 3.91
C CYS A 109 -3.24 21.93 4.47
N ASN A 110 -4.16 21.94 5.43
CA ASN A 110 -4.78 20.76 6.01
C ASN A 110 -6.12 20.44 5.32
N LYS A 111 -6.83 19.42 5.82
CA LYS A 111 -8.17 19.03 5.33
C LYS A 111 -9.12 20.21 5.09
N LEU A 112 -9.17 21.18 6.01
CA LEU A 112 -10.07 22.33 5.89
C LEU A 112 -9.70 23.22 4.70
N CYS A 113 -8.41 23.49 4.53
CA CYS A 113 -7.89 24.25 3.39
C CYS A 113 -8.14 23.50 2.06
N LEU A 114 -7.84 22.19 2.01
CA LEU A 114 -8.06 21.34 0.84
C LEU A 114 -9.53 21.27 0.41
N SER A 115 -10.46 21.33 1.36
CA SER A 115 -11.91 21.28 1.09
C SER A 115 -12.51 22.60 0.57
N LYS A 116 -11.78 23.72 0.65
CA LYS A 116 -12.31 25.06 0.33
C LYS A 116 -11.68 25.63 -0.92
N ASN A 117 -10.51 26.23 -0.78
CA ASN A 117 -9.85 26.98 -1.84
C ASN A 117 -8.33 26.88 -1.69
N PRO A 118 -7.74 25.72 -2.00
CA PRO A 118 -6.31 25.50 -1.78
C PRO A 118 -5.42 26.33 -2.72
N GLY A 119 -6.00 27.00 -3.73
CA GLY A 119 -5.29 27.79 -4.73
C GLY A 119 -4.72 29.12 -4.23
N ASP A 120 -5.14 29.61 -3.07
CA ASP A 120 -4.70 30.92 -2.54
C ASP A 120 -3.26 30.89 -2.00
N ILE A 121 -2.70 29.69 -1.78
CA ILE A 121 -1.31 29.48 -1.36
C ILE A 121 -0.51 28.97 -2.57
N PRO A 122 0.45 29.74 -3.11
CA PRO A 122 1.15 29.39 -4.36
C PRO A 122 1.84 28.03 -4.34
N GLU A 123 2.49 27.68 -3.23
CA GLU A 123 3.20 26.40 -3.03
C GLU A 123 2.23 25.21 -3.06
N VAL A 124 1.04 25.39 -2.45
CA VAL A 124 -0.03 24.40 -2.46
C VAL A 124 -0.58 24.25 -3.87
N ALA A 125 -0.91 25.35 -4.55
CA ALA A 125 -1.41 25.33 -5.92
C ALA A 125 -0.42 24.62 -6.87
N CYS A 126 0.88 24.92 -6.75
CA CYS A 126 1.94 24.24 -7.47
C CYS A 126 1.90 22.72 -7.25
N PHE A 127 1.86 22.29 -5.98
CA PHE A 127 1.88 20.86 -5.65
C PHE A 127 0.64 20.14 -6.20
N LEU A 128 -0.54 20.73 -6.01
CA LEU A 128 -1.79 20.15 -6.46
C LEU A 128 -1.84 20.00 -7.98
N GLN A 129 -1.39 21.02 -8.72
CA GLN A 129 -1.31 20.94 -10.17
C GLN A 129 -0.31 19.86 -10.61
N GLY A 130 0.85 19.77 -9.95
CA GLY A 130 1.83 18.73 -10.22
C GLY A 130 1.28 17.33 -9.97
N ALA A 131 0.56 17.11 -8.87
CA ALA A 131 -0.09 15.84 -8.57
C ALA A 131 -1.11 15.44 -9.66
N ILE A 132 -1.93 16.38 -10.12
CA ILE A 132 -2.89 16.17 -11.21
C ILE A 132 -2.19 15.80 -12.51
N ASN A 133 -1.09 16.46 -12.84
CA ASN A 133 -0.30 16.16 -14.04
C ASN A 133 0.30 14.74 -14.02
N HIS A 134 0.40 14.12 -12.84
CA HIS A 134 0.84 12.73 -12.66
C HIS A 134 -0.32 11.74 -12.49
N GLY A 135 -1.54 12.13 -12.87
CA GLY A 135 -2.70 11.24 -12.91
C GLY A 135 -3.26 10.89 -11.55
N LEU A 136 -3.02 11.74 -10.55
CA LEU A 136 -3.69 11.69 -9.26
C LEU A 136 -4.81 12.73 -9.23
N THR A 137 -5.84 12.45 -8.46
CA THR A 137 -6.98 13.34 -8.26
C THR A 137 -7.43 13.25 -6.82
N TRP A 138 -8.28 14.18 -6.43
CA TRP A 138 -9.02 14.09 -5.20
C TRP A 138 -10.00 12.93 -5.26
N SER A 139 -10.07 12.18 -4.16
CA SER A 139 -11.15 11.23 -3.99
C SER A 139 -12.48 11.98 -4.05
N ARG A 140 -13.42 11.49 -4.86
CA ARG A 140 -14.75 12.11 -5.04
C ARG A 140 -15.53 12.23 -3.74
N PHE A 141 -15.20 11.39 -2.77
CA PHE A 141 -15.92 11.25 -1.51
C PHE A 141 -15.17 11.85 -0.32
N ASN A 142 -13.91 12.26 -0.50
CA ASN A 142 -13.11 12.85 0.57
C ASN A 142 -11.97 13.72 0.03
N THR A 143 -12.07 15.03 0.24
CA THR A 143 -11.17 16.02 -0.35
C THR A 143 -9.78 16.08 0.30
N ASP A 144 -9.55 15.37 1.40
CA ASP A 144 -8.20 15.19 1.97
C ASP A 144 -7.51 13.90 1.53
N VAL A 145 -8.13 13.14 0.62
CA VAL A 145 -7.56 11.92 0.04
C VAL A 145 -7.10 12.21 -1.38
N LEU A 146 -5.81 11.96 -1.63
CA LEU A 146 -5.27 11.88 -2.99
C LEU A 146 -5.33 10.42 -3.45
N SER A 147 -5.91 10.16 -4.61
CA SER A 147 -6.07 8.82 -5.19
C SER A 147 -5.94 8.84 -6.71
N ASP A 148 -6.00 7.68 -7.35
CA ASP A 148 -6.13 7.59 -8.82
C ASP A 148 -7.58 7.48 -9.31
N ASP A 149 -8.56 7.48 -8.40
CA ASP A 149 -10.02 7.40 -8.66
C ASP A 149 -10.44 6.23 -9.58
N THR A 150 -9.56 5.25 -9.80
CA THR A 150 -9.73 4.17 -10.79
C THR A 150 -10.98 3.33 -10.50
N TYR A 151 -11.37 3.23 -9.22
CA TYR A 151 -12.39 2.31 -8.75
C TYR A 151 -13.67 3.00 -8.27
N ALA A 152 -13.75 4.33 -8.31
CA ALA A 152 -14.87 5.08 -7.74
C ALA A 152 -16.21 4.90 -8.48
N SER A 153 -16.18 4.45 -9.74
CA SER A 153 -17.38 4.26 -10.58
C SER A 153 -17.83 2.80 -10.73
N ASN A 154 -17.02 1.82 -10.31
CA ASN A 154 -17.32 0.39 -10.47
C ASN A 154 -17.42 -0.31 -9.11
N THR A 155 -18.58 -0.24 -8.48
CA THR A 155 -18.82 -0.82 -7.15
C THR A 155 -18.55 -2.31 -7.07
N VAL A 156 -18.91 -3.09 -8.11
CA VAL A 156 -18.71 -4.55 -8.11
C VAL A 156 -17.22 -4.89 -8.20
N GLY A 157 -16.50 -4.25 -9.13
CA GLY A 157 -15.07 -4.41 -9.28
C GLY A 157 -14.30 -3.96 -8.04
N TYR A 158 -14.72 -2.84 -7.45
CA TYR A 158 -14.18 -2.34 -6.19
C TYR A 158 -14.34 -3.37 -5.05
N GLN A 159 -15.54 -3.90 -4.82
CA GLN A 159 -15.75 -4.86 -3.71
C GLN A 159 -14.93 -6.14 -3.90
N ALA A 160 -14.85 -6.66 -5.13
CA ALA A 160 -14.03 -7.83 -5.44
C ALA A 160 -12.54 -7.56 -5.16
N LEU A 161 -12.03 -6.42 -5.62
CA LEU A 161 -10.64 -6.00 -5.38
C LEU A 161 -10.35 -5.81 -3.89
N LYS A 162 -11.25 -5.13 -3.17
CA LYS A 162 -11.16 -4.90 -1.73
C LYS A 162 -11.03 -6.23 -0.98
N ILE A 163 -11.94 -7.17 -1.23
CA ILE A 163 -11.92 -8.49 -0.60
C ILE A 163 -10.62 -9.24 -0.92
N ASP A 164 -10.18 -9.22 -2.18
CA ASP A 164 -8.96 -9.90 -2.61
C ASP A 164 -7.71 -9.35 -1.92
N ILE A 165 -7.50 -8.03 -1.95
CA ILE A 165 -6.37 -7.36 -1.29
C ILE A 165 -6.37 -7.66 0.22
N GLN A 166 -7.51 -7.42 0.88
CA GLN A 166 -7.64 -7.57 2.33
C GLN A 166 -7.38 -9.01 2.76
N THR A 167 -7.91 -10.00 2.02
CA THR A 167 -7.70 -11.43 2.29
C THR A 167 -6.23 -11.83 2.12
N ARG A 168 -5.56 -11.37 1.05
CA ARG A 168 -4.14 -11.67 0.81
C ARG A 168 -3.25 -11.10 1.90
N CYS A 169 -3.52 -9.86 2.31
CA CYS A 169 -2.75 -9.18 3.35
C CYS A 169 -2.97 -9.77 4.75
N GLN A 170 -4.19 -10.20 5.09
CA GLN A 170 -4.45 -10.98 6.30
C GLN A 170 -3.69 -12.31 6.32
N ASN A 171 -3.78 -13.10 5.24
CA ASN A 171 -3.12 -14.39 5.15
C ASN A 171 -1.60 -14.27 5.27
N GLU A 172 -1.01 -13.25 4.65
CA GLU A 172 0.43 -13.02 4.76
C GLU A 172 0.83 -12.61 6.19
N LYS A 173 0.03 -11.77 6.86
CA LYS A 173 0.25 -11.41 8.26
C LYS A 173 0.23 -12.66 9.16
N LEU A 174 -0.81 -13.49 9.05
CA LEU A 174 -0.95 -14.72 9.81
C LEU A 174 0.22 -15.67 9.56
N LYS A 175 0.63 -15.84 8.30
CA LYS A 175 1.80 -16.66 7.96
C LYS A 175 3.08 -16.16 8.64
N ARG A 176 3.32 -14.84 8.67
CA ARG A 176 4.49 -14.26 9.35
C ARG A 176 4.45 -14.47 10.86
N GLU A 177 3.27 -14.35 11.48
CA GLU A 177 3.08 -14.57 12.91
C GLU A 177 3.32 -16.04 13.29
N LEU A 178 2.77 -16.98 12.52
CA LEU A 178 3.04 -18.41 12.71
C LEU A 178 4.52 -18.75 12.58
N LEU A 179 5.20 -18.22 11.55
CA LEU A 179 6.64 -18.45 11.36
C LEU A 179 7.49 -17.90 12.52
N ARG A 180 7.10 -16.76 13.10
CA ARG A 180 7.77 -16.22 14.30
C ARG A 180 7.54 -17.10 15.52
N ALA A 181 6.31 -17.60 15.71
CA ALA A 181 6.00 -18.51 16.80
C ALA A 181 6.79 -19.82 16.69
N PHE A 182 6.83 -20.43 15.50
CA PHE A 182 7.62 -21.64 15.27
C PHE A 182 9.11 -21.43 15.50
N ARG A 183 9.68 -20.30 15.04
CA ARG A 183 11.09 -19.98 15.30
C ARG A 183 11.38 -19.91 16.80
N LYS A 184 10.52 -19.22 17.54
CA LYS A 184 10.69 -19.07 18.99
C LYS A 184 10.68 -20.41 19.72
N ILE A 185 9.77 -21.32 19.34
CA ILE A 185 9.72 -22.68 19.91
C ILE A 185 11.03 -23.44 19.62
N TYR A 186 11.54 -23.35 18.40
CA TYR A 186 12.78 -24.03 18.02
C TYR A 186 14.01 -23.49 18.76
N GLU A 187 14.09 -22.17 18.94
CA GLU A 187 15.17 -21.52 19.70
C GLU A 187 15.15 -21.95 21.18
N GLU A 188 13.96 -22.05 21.79
CA GLU A 188 13.79 -22.54 23.17
C GLU A 188 14.21 -24.02 23.32
N ASP A 189 13.85 -24.88 22.36
CA ASP A 189 14.23 -26.31 22.36
C ASP A 189 15.75 -26.55 22.20
N GLU A 190 16.48 -25.66 21.52
CA GLU A 190 17.94 -25.76 21.38
C GLU A 190 18.67 -25.30 22.65
N GLU A 191 18.18 -24.27 23.33
CA GLU A 191 18.76 -23.80 24.59
C GLU A 191 18.67 -24.85 25.71
N ASP A 192 17.57 -25.60 25.77
CA ASP A 192 17.37 -26.65 26.77
C ASP A 192 18.24 -27.90 26.51
N LYS A 193 18.64 -28.17 25.27
CA LYS A 193 19.59 -29.25 24.94
C LYS A 193 21.04 -28.93 25.30
N MET A 194 21.37 -27.66 25.54
CA MET A 194 22.72 -27.21 25.92
C MET A 194 22.95 -27.13 27.44
N LYS A 195 21.92 -27.38 28.25
CA LYS A 195 21.98 -27.43 29.72
C LYS A 195 22.03 -28.88 30.22
#